data_AF-A0A940DNL6-F1
#
_entry.id   AF-A0A940DNL6-F1
#
_cell.length_a   1.000
_cell.length_b   1.000
_cell.length_c   1.000
_cell.angle_alpha   90.00
_cell.angle_beta   90.00
_cell.angle_gamma   90.00
#
_symmetry.space_group_name_H-M   'P 1'
#
loop_
_entity.id
_entity.type
_entity.pdbx_description
1 polymer ?
#
loop_
_entity_poly.entity_id
_entity_poly.type
_entity_poly.pdbx_seq_one_letter_code
_entity_poly.pdbx_strand_id
1 'polypeptide(L)'
;MLQGYYEVEQCKKNRLSSLITGIPNIRRILFWDTDFDKIDWGKNRNFVIARVIERGNREEQEEIARFYGIRLSDFKKFKKG
;
A
#
# COMPACT_ATOMS: atom_id res chain seq x y z
N MET A 1 -3.54 0.12 34.64
CA MET A 1 -3.02 -0.90 33.71
C MET A 1 -3.64 -0.67 32.35
N LEU A 2 -2.88 -0.16 31.39
CA LEU A 2 -3.40 0.17 30.05
C LEU A 2 -2.31 0.00 28.98
N GLN A 3 -1.50 -1.07 29.11
CA GLN A 3 -0.39 -1.33 28.19
C GLN A 3 -0.69 -2.43 27.15
N GLY A 4 -1.74 -3.23 27.33
CA GLY A 4 -1.97 -4.42 26.48
C GLY A 4 -2.51 -4.18 25.07
N TYR A 5 -2.96 -2.98 24.71
CA TYR A 5 -3.65 -2.76 23.42
C TYR A 5 -2.74 -2.28 22.27
N TYR A 6 -1.56 -1.75 22.55
CA TYR A 6 -0.73 -1.13 21.51
C TYR A 6 0.21 -2.10 20.78
N GLU A 7 0.47 -3.28 21.36
CA GLU A 7 1.49 -4.22 20.86
C GLU A 7 0.93 -5.21 19.81
N VAL A 8 -0.37 -5.47 19.82
CA VAL A 8 -1.01 -6.45 18.92
C VAL A 8 -1.14 -5.93 17.47
N GLU A 9 -1.16 -4.61 17.31
CA GLU A 9 -1.40 -3.95 16.01
C GLU A 9 -0.17 -3.90 15.11
N GLN A 10 1.04 -3.97 15.67
CA GLN A 10 2.27 -3.87 14.88
C GLN A 10 2.73 -5.23 14.36
N CYS A 11 2.44 -6.32 15.07
CA CYS A 11 2.84 -7.68 14.67
C CYS A 11 2.05 -8.22 13.47
N LYS A 12 0.82 -7.75 13.24
CA LYS A 12 0.00 -8.13 12.07
C LYS A 12 0.49 -7.53 10.75
N LYS A 13 1.10 -6.34 10.79
CA LYS A 13 1.47 -5.57 9.59
C LYS A 13 2.57 -6.20 8.75
N ASN A 14 3.41 -7.04 9.35
CA ASN A 14 4.56 -7.65 8.67
C ASN A 14 4.27 -9.07 8.14
N ARG A 15 3.16 -9.69 8.55
CA ARG A 15 2.76 -11.03 8.10
C ARG A 15 1.90 -10.99 6.82
N LEU A 16 1.15 -9.91 6.62
CA LEU A 16 0.29 -9.70 5.45
C LEU A 16 1.08 -9.39 4.17
N SER A 17 2.24 -8.75 4.27
CA SER A 17 3.10 -8.44 3.11
C SER A 17 3.55 -9.68 2.33
N SER A 18 3.72 -10.82 3.02
CA SER A 18 4.07 -12.10 2.38
C SER A 18 2.89 -12.84 1.77
N LEU A 19 1.65 -12.38 2.00
CA LEU A 19 0.40 -12.96 1.48
C LEU A 19 -0.20 -12.10 0.35
N ILE A 20 0.50 -11.06 -0.09
CA ILE A 20 0.02 -10.18 -1.16
C ILE A 20 0.21 -10.89 -2.49
N THR A 21 -0.78 -11.72 -2.82
CA THR A 21 -0.96 -12.32 -4.13
C THR A 21 -2.25 -11.77 -4.70
N GLY A 22 -2.15 -10.76 -5.56
CA GLY A 22 -3.32 -10.12 -6.14
C GLY A 22 -2.98 -8.80 -6.80
N ILE A 23 -3.98 -8.26 -7.48
CA ILE A 23 -3.90 -6.98 -8.16
C ILE A 23 -4.88 -6.05 -7.44
N PRO A 24 -4.44 -4.87 -6.98
CA PRO A 24 -5.33 -3.90 -6.34
C PRO A 24 -6.31 -3.31 -7.35
N ASN A 25 -7.50 -2.92 -6.89
CA ASN A 25 -8.54 -2.34 -7.74
C ASN A 25 -8.28 -0.85 -8.04
N ILE A 26 -7.19 -0.57 -8.75
CA ILE A 26 -6.77 0.77 -9.15
C ILE A 26 -6.71 0.92 -10.66
N ARG A 27 -6.73 2.15 -11.16
CA ARG A 27 -6.70 2.39 -12.60
C ARG A 27 -5.31 2.05 -13.15
N ARG A 28 -5.29 1.17 -14.16
CA ARG A 28 -4.07 0.79 -14.88
C ARG A 28 -3.30 1.98 -15.46
N ILE A 29 -4.01 3.07 -15.79
CA ILE A 29 -3.41 4.31 -16.31
C ILE A 29 -2.39 4.95 -15.37
N LEU A 30 -2.46 4.68 -14.05
CA LEU A 30 -1.44 5.12 -13.09
C LEU A 30 -0.05 4.55 -13.40
N PHE A 31 -0.01 3.40 -14.07
CA PHE A 31 1.19 2.67 -14.47
C PHE A 31 1.29 2.61 -16.00
N TRP A 32 0.89 3.68 -16.72
CA TRP A 32 0.95 3.68 -18.20
C TRP A 32 2.36 3.37 -18.77
N ASP A 33 3.42 3.67 -18.01
CA ASP A 33 4.84 3.42 -18.32
C ASP A 33 5.35 2.06 -17.80
N THR A 34 4.52 1.27 -17.13
CA THR A 34 4.94 0.02 -16.48
C THR A 34 3.95 -1.10 -16.75
N ASP A 35 4.46 -2.28 -17.09
CA ASP A 35 3.63 -3.48 -17.31
C ASP A 35 2.85 -3.85 -16.03
N PHE A 36 1.59 -3.40 -15.93
CA PHE A 36 0.74 -3.56 -14.76
C PHE A 36 0.59 -5.02 -14.31
N ASP A 37 0.54 -5.94 -15.28
CA ASP A 37 0.38 -7.38 -15.04
C ASP A 37 1.67 -8.05 -14.54
N LYS A 38 2.84 -7.46 -14.85
CA LYS A 38 4.16 -7.96 -14.41
C LYS A 38 4.65 -7.30 -13.12
N ILE A 39 3.89 -6.36 -12.54
CA ILE A 39 4.28 -5.71 -11.29
C ILE A 39 4.23 -6.74 -10.17
N ASP A 40 5.37 -6.96 -9.55
CA ASP A 40 5.45 -7.70 -8.28
C ASP A 40 4.95 -6.78 -7.15
N TRP A 41 3.64 -6.83 -6.86
CA TRP A 41 2.97 -5.99 -5.86
C TRP A 41 3.55 -6.19 -4.45
N GLY A 42 4.01 -7.40 -4.13
CA GLY A 42 4.68 -7.70 -2.87
C GLY A 42 6.03 -6.99 -2.75
N LYS A 43 6.91 -7.17 -3.74
CA LYS A 43 8.27 -6.58 -3.71
C LYS A 43 8.26 -5.07 -3.93
N ASN A 44 7.40 -4.58 -4.82
CA ASN A 44 7.36 -3.18 -5.23
C ASN A 44 6.37 -2.34 -4.43
N ARG A 45 5.94 -2.78 -3.23
CA ARG A 45 4.91 -2.07 -2.46
C ARG A 45 5.21 -0.58 -2.32
N ASN A 46 6.44 -0.22 -1.97
CA ASN A 46 6.81 1.17 -1.68
C ASN A 46 6.69 2.03 -2.95
N PHE A 47 7.08 1.48 -4.10
CA PHE A 47 6.98 2.13 -5.41
C PHE A 47 5.52 2.28 -5.84
N VAL A 48 4.72 1.22 -5.70
CA VAL A 48 3.28 1.24 -6.00
C VAL A 48 2.57 2.30 -5.17
N ILE A 49 2.81 2.29 -3.84
CA ILE A 49 2.19 3.23 -2.91
C ILE A 49 2.59 4.67 -3.28
N ALA A 50 3.88 4.95 -3.49
CA ALA A 50 4.35 6.28 -3.88
C ALA A 50 3.68 6.74 -5.18
N ARG A 51 3.63 5.89 -6.20
CA ARG A 51 3.05 6.24 -7.50
C ARG A 51 1.54 6.52 -7.42
N VAL A 52 0.81 5.76 -6.61
CA VAL A 52 -0.63 5.97 -6.37
C VAL A 52 -0.88 7.23 -5.53
N ILE A 53 0.04 7.60 -4.64
CA ILE A 53 -0.02 8.89 -3.92
C ILE A 53 0.24 10.06 -4.87
N GLU A 54 1.19 9.93 -5.78
CA GLU A 54 1.59 11.00 -6.71
C GLU A 54 0.57 11.24 -7.83
N ARG A 55 0.02 10.17 -8.41
CA ARG A 55 -0.83 10.24 -9.61
C ARG A 55 -2.28 9.82 -9.36
N GLY A 56 -2.53 9.05 -8.31
CA GLY A 56 -3.84 8.49 -8.00
C GLY A 56 -4.70 9.42 -7.13
N ASN A 57 -6.00 9.19 -7.20
CA ASN A 57 -7.00 9.89 -6.42
C ASN A 57 -7.13 9.31 -5.02
N ARG A 58 -7.90 9.98 -4.16
CA ARG A 58 -8.18 9.53 -2.80
C ARG A 58 -8.73 8.10 -2.74
N GLU A 59 -9.62 7.73 -3.66
CA GLU A 59 -10.20 6.37 -3.73
C GLU A 59 -9.13 5.31 -4.00
N GLU A 60 -8.17 5.59 -4.90
CA GLU A 60 -7.08 4.66 -5.24
C GLU A 60 -6.07 4.56 -4.09
N GLN A 61 -5.85 5.67 -3.39
CA GLN A 61 -5.03 5.69 -2.17
C GLN A 61 -5.68 4.86 -1.05
N GLU A 62 -7.00 4.98 -0.86
CA GLU A 62 -7.77 4.19 0.09
C GLU A 62 -7.73 2.69 -0.26
N GLU A 63 -7.89 2.36 -1.54
CA GLU A 63 -7.81 0.97 -2.02
C GLU A 63 -6.41 0.38 -1.81
N ILE A 64 -5.34 1.12 -2.13
CA ILE A 64 -3.96 0.67 -1.87
C ILE A 64 -3.67 0.55 -0.38
N ALA A 65 -4.18 1.48 0.44
CA ALA A 65 -4.04 1.40 1.88
C ALA A 65 -4.69 0.11 2.41
N ARG A 66 -5.89 -0.21 1.93
CA ARG A 66 -6.61 -1.45 2.25
C ARG A 66 -5.86 -2.68 1.75
N PHE A 67 -5.37 -2.65 0.51
CA PHE A 67 -4.66 -3.75 -0.13
C PHE A 67 -3.37 -4.14 0.63
N TYR A 68 -2.59 -3.16 1.06
CA TYR A 68 -1.38 -3.39 1.86
C TYR A 68 -1.63 -3.46 3.38
N GLY A 69 -2.87 -3.25 3.84
CA GLY A 69 -3.20 -3.19 5.26
C GLY A 69 -2.49 -2.07 6.02
N ILE A 70 -2.21 -0.95 5.34
CA ILE A 70 -1.55 0.22 5.91
C ILE A 70 -2.56 1.35 6.14
N ARG A 71 -2.17 2.35 6.95
CA ARG A 71 -3.04 3.50 7.23
C ARG A 71 -2.74 4.61 6.23
N LEU A 72 -3.77 5.35 5.80
CA LEU A 72 -3.60 6.58 5.00
C LEU A 72 -2.68 7.60 5.69
N SER A 73 -2.65 7.62 7.02
CA SER A 73 -1.73 8.46 7.80
C SER A 73 -0.25 8.16 7.52
N ASP A 74 0.09 6.91 7.17
CA ASP A 74 1.44 6.49 6.82
C ASP A 74 1.84 6.92 5.40
N PHE A 75 0.90 7.36 4.56
CA PHE A 75 1.17 7.80 3.18
C PHE A 75 2.12 9.01 3.15
N LYS A 76 2.08 9.83 4.21
CA LYS A 76 3.02 10.94 4.40
C LYS A 76 4.49 10.50 4.42
N LYS A 77 4.79 9.24 4.75
CA LYS A 77 6.15 8.68 4.73
C LYS A 77 6.63 8.33 3.31
N PHE A 78 5.70 8.12 2.38
CA PHE A 78 5.99 7.72 1.00
C PHE A 78 5.98 8.91 0.03
N LYS A 79 5.38 10.03 0.44
CA LYS A 79 5.48 11.30 -0.29
C LYS A 79 6.91 11.83 -0.13
N LYS A 80 7.77 11.50 -1.09
CA LYS A 80 9.12 12.08 -1.18
C LYS A 80 8.94 13.57 -1.47
N GLY A 81 9.50 14.41 -0.61
CA GLY A 81 9.51 15.87 -0.77
C GLY A 81 10.31 16.29 -1.99
#